data_AF-A0A5E5A8C4-F1
#
_entry.id   AF-A0A5E5A8C4-F1
#
_cell.length_a   1.000
_cell.length_b   1.000
_cell.length_c   1.000
_cell.angle_alpha   90.00
_cell.angle_beta   90.00
_cell.angle_gamma   90.00
#
_symmetry.space_group_name_H-M   'P 1'
#
loop_
_entity.id
_entity.type
_entity.pdbx_description
1 polymer ?
#
loop_
_entity_poly.entity_id
_entity_poly.type
_entity_poly.pdbx_seq_one_letter_code
_entity_poly.pdbx_strand_id
1 'polypeptide(L)'
;MDAFKDLAKALGVVLIVAATLILAVYLGMKLEAEMGDAGKSLSSWVQAVGSIAAILGAVYVTRMQMDHSDRNRRAAIVAIAEAAMRRVNEVHNLMWTSDPRDALFTKFPSWRLDRIISAFDAAPVHEIQSGEGVVAFLAIREHLVLLQKAVKESTDGPDKHPDFADNLRELLDDDDLTGYQEQFARCTAVLRSNVMTQTGVIRKHYATLEGCL
;
A
#
# COMPACT_ATOMS: atom_id res chain seq x y z
N MET A 1 5.97 7.65 -21.12
CA MET A 1 6.05 7.54 -22.59
C MET A 1 6.02 6.06 -23.03
N ASP A 2 6.50 5.14 -22.19
CA ASP A 2 6.55 3.70 -22.51
C ASP A 2 5.18 3.00 -22.56
N ALA A 3 4.23 3.40 -21.71
CA ALA A 3 2.87 2.84 -21.71
C ALA A 3 2.14 3.00 -23.06
N PHE A 4 2.41 4.08 -23.81
CA PHE A 4 1.81 4.31 -25.12
C PHE A 4 2.43 3.42 -26.21
N LYS A 5 3.72 3.10 -26.09
CA LYS A 5 4.42 2.15 -26.98
C LYS A 5 3.93 0.73 -26.76
N ASP A 6 3.68 0.34 -25.51
CA ASP A 6 3.17 -1.00 -25.19
C ASP A 6 1.71 -1.18 -25.64
N LEU A 7 0.88 -0.14 -25.51
CA LEU A 7 -0.47 -0.13 -26.06
C LEU A 7 -0.46 -0.26 -27.60
N ALA A 8 0.39 0.50 -28.29
CA ALA A 8 0.50 0.44 -29.75
C ALA A 8 0.99 -0.93 -30.25
N LYS A 9 1.92 -1.56 -29.54
CA LYS A 9 2.38 -2.92 -29.84
C LYS A 9 1.28 -3.96 -29.63
N ALA A 10 0.56 -3.88 -28.51
CA ALA A 10 -0.56 -4.79 -28.23
C ALA A 10 -1.67 -4.65 -29.28
N LEU A 11 -2.03 -3.42 -29.65
CA LEU A 11 -3.05 -3.15 -30.65
C LEU A 11 -2.61 -3.63 -32.05
N GLY A 12 -1.32 -3.47 -32.38
CA GLY A 12 -0.73 -4.02 -33.60
C GLY A 12 -0.79 -5.56 -33.65
N VAL A 13 -0.46 -6.25 -32.56
CA VAL A 13 -0.54 -7.71 -32.48
C VAL A 13 -1.99 -8.19 -32.62
N VAL A 14 -2.95 -7.54 -31.95
CA VAL A 14 -4.37 -7.88 -32.07
C VAL A 14 -4.89 -7.68 -33.49
N LEU A 15 -4.52 -6.57 -34.15
CA LEU A 15 -4.90 -6.32 -35.54
C LEU A 15 -4.28 -7.34 -36.51
N ILE A 16 -3.03 -7.75 -36.29
CA ILE A 16 -2.37 -8.77 -37.11
C ILE A 16 -3.07 -10.12 -36.94
N VAL A 17 -3.40 -10.52 -35.71
CA VAL A 17 -4.12 -11.77 -35.40
C VAL A 17 -5.53 -11.73 -36.00
N ALA A 18 -6.25 -10.61 -35.87
CA ALA A 18 -7.57 -10.44 -36.48
C ALA A 18 -7.50 -10.50 -38.01
N ALA A 19 -6.53 -9.83 -38.63
CA ALA A 19 -6.32 -9.87 -40.07
C ALA A 19 -5.94 -11.27 -40.57
N THR A 20 -5.12 -12.02 -39.84
CA THR A 20 -4.77 -13.41 -40.19
C THR A 20 -5.95 -14.35 -40.03
N LEU A 21 -6.79 -14.18 -39.01
CA LEU A 21 -8.04 -14.95 -38.86
C LEU A 21 -9.02 -14.65 -40.01
N ILE A 22 -9.24 -13.38 -40.34
CA ILE A 22 -10.10 -12.97 -41.46
C ILE A 22 -9.56 -13.55 -42.78
N LEU A 23 -8.26 -13.47 -43.01
CA LEU A 23 -7.62 -14.01 -44.21
C LEU A 23 -7.72 -15.54 -44.28
N ALA A 24 -7.54 -16.24 -43.16
CA ALA A 24 -7.69 -17.69 -43.07
C ALA A 24 -9.12 -18.15 -43.35
N VAL A 25 -10.11 -17.44 -42.80
CA VAL A 25 -11.54 -17.70 -43.09
C VAL A 25 -11.85 -17.45 -44.56
N TYR A 26 -11.36 -16.34 -45.13
CA TYR A 26 -11.57 -16.01 -46.54
C TYR A 26 -10.94 -17.04 -47.48
N LEU A 27 -9.71 -17.48 -47.21
CA LEU A 27 -9.04 -18.54 -47.97
C LEU A 27 -9.74 -19.89 -47.81
N GLY A 28 -10.21 -20.22 -46.62
CA GLY A 28 -11.00 -21.42 -46.34
C GLY A 28 -12.29 -21.45 -47.17
N MET A 29 -13.05 -20.36 -47.17
CA MET A 29 -14.27 -20.22 -47.97
C MET A 29 -13.98 -20.35 -49.48
N LYS A 30 -12.86 -19.81 -49.96
CA LYS A 30 -12.48 -19.88 -51.38
C LYS A 30 -12.06 -21.29 -51.81
N LEU A 31 -11.34 -22.00 -50.94
CA LEU A 31 -10.99 -23.42 -51.12
C LEU A 31 -12.22 -24.33 -51.11
N GLU A 32 -13.19 -24.03 -50.25
CA GLU A 32 -14.47 -24.74 -50.16
C GLU A 32 -15.29 -24.62 -51.46
N ALA A 33 -15.25 -23.42 -52.07
CA ALA A 33 -15.89 -23.17 -53.36
C ALA A 33 -15.22 -23.91 -54.53
N GLU A 34 -13.91 -24.19 -54.46
CA GLU A 34 -13.17 -24.86 -55.53
C GLU A 34 -13.07 -26.40 -55.35
N MET A 35 -13.20 -26.95 -54.14
CA MET A 35 -12.99 -28.39 -53.85
C MET A 35 -14.25 -29.21 -53.50
N GLY A 36 -15.45 -28.61 -53.43
CA GLY A 36 -16.68 -29.35 -53.13
C GLY A 36 -16.68 -29.99 -51.73
N ASP A 37 -17.22 -31.22 -51.57
CA ASP A 37 -17.37 -31.88 -50.25
C ASP A 37 -16.06 -32.12 -49.49
N ALA A 38 -14.92 -32.22 -50.19
CA ALA A 38 -13.60 -32.31 -49.56
C ALA A 38 -13.21 -30.99 -48.86
N GLY A 39 -13.65 -29.85 -49.40
CA GLY A 39 -13.44 -28.53 -48.82
C GLY A 39 -14.20 -28.33 -47.50
N LYS A 40 -15.43 -28.85 -47.40
CA LYS A 40 -16.24 -28.79 -46.16
C LYS A 40 -15.57 -29.52 -45.00
N SER A 41 -15.02 -30.71 -45.28
CA SER A 41 -14.31 -31.50 -44.28
C SER A 41 -13.05 -30.76 -43.78
N LEU A 42 -12.26 -30.21 -44.70
CA LEU A 42 -11.04 -29.46 -44.36
C LEU A 42 -11.34 -28.16 -43.59
N SER A 43 -12.37 -27.43 -44.02
CA SER A 43 -12.87 -26.19 -43.39
C SER A 43 -13.31 -26.45 -41.94
N SER A 44 -14.10 -27.52 -41.71
CA SER A 44 -14.56 -27.90 -40.36
C SER A 44 -13.41 -28.26 -39.42
N TRP A 45 -12.37 -28.93 -39.94
CA TRP A 45 -11.20 -29.31 -39.16
C TRP A 45 -10.35 -28.09 -38.77
N VAL A 46 -10.09 -27.18 -39.73
CA VAL A 46 -9.35 -25.93 -39.49
C VAL A 46 -10.09 -25.05 -38.48
N GLN A 47 -11.42 -24.96 -38.57
CA GLN A 47 -12.24 -24.22 -37.62
C GLN A 47 -12.16 -24.82 -36.21
N ALA A 48 -12.24 -26.14 -36.08
CA ALA A 48 -12.14 -26.82 -34.78
C ALA A 48 -10.77 -26.58 -34.12
N VAL A 49 -9.67 -26.76 -34.87
CA VAL A 49 -8.32 -26.51 -34.36
C VAL A 49 -8.11 -25.02 -34.03
N GLY A 50 -8.61 -24.12 -34.88
CA GLY A 50 -8.57 -22.68 -34.65
C GLY A 50 -9.31 -22.26 -33.37
N SER A 51 -10.47 -22.86 -33.09
CA SER A 51 -11.22 -22.58 -31.86
C SER A 51 -10.48 -23.02 -30.60
N ILE A 52 -9.84 -24.20 -30.62
CA ILE A 52 -9.03 -24.69 -29.50
C ILE A 52 -7.80 -23.78 -29.28
N ALA A 53 -7.10 -23.41 -30.36
CA ALA A 53 -5.96 -22.51 -30.28
C ALA A 53 -6.35 -21.12 -29.74
N ALA A 54 -7.52 -20.59 -30.16
CA ALA A 54 -8.04 -19.32 -29.64
C ALA A 54 -8.37 -19.40 -28.15
N ILE A 55 -8.99 -20.50 -27.67
CA ILE A 55 -9.27 -20.71 -26.24
C ILE A 55 -7.97 -20.77 -25.44
N LEU A 56 -6.99 -21.55 -25.90
CA LEU A 56 -5.68 -21.66 -25.24
C LEU A 56 -4.95 -20.31 -25.20
N GLY A 57 -4.99 -19.55 -26.29
CA GLY A 57 -4.44 -18.19 -26.37
C GLY A 57 -5.13 -17.23 -25.40
N ALA A 58 -6.47 -17.25 -25.33
CA ALA A 58 -7.24 -16.43 -24.40
C ALA A 58 -6.91 -16.77 -22.94
N VAL A 59 -6.78 -18.06 -22.61
CA VAL A 59 -6.39 -18.51 -21.26
C VAL A 59 -4.97 -18.04 -20.92
N TYR A 60 -4.02 -18.13 -21.86
CA TYR A 60 -2.64 -17.68 -21.65
C TYR A 60 -2.54 -16.17 -21.41
N VAL A 61 -3.18 -15.36 -22.26
CA VAL A 61 -3.20 -13.90 -22.11
C VAL A 61 -3.88 -13.48 -20.81
N THR A 62 -4.99 -14.14 -20.45
CA THR A 62 -5.70 -13.87 -19.19
C THR A 62 -4.80 -14.14 -17.98
N ARG A 63 -4.13 -15.29 -17.93
CA ARG A 63 -3.18 -15.63 -16.85
C ARG A 63 -2.05 -14.62 -16.74
N MET A 64 -1.47 -14.23 -17.87
CA MET A 64 -0.38 -13.25 -17.89
C MET A 64 -0.83 -11.87 -17.37
N GLN A 65 -2.06 -11.44 -17.66
CA GLN A 65 -2.63 -10.20 -17.14
C GLN A 65 -2.92 -10.27 -15.64
N MET A 66 -3.42 -11.41 -15.15
CA MET A 66 -3.65 -11.64 -13.71
C MET A 66 -2.33 -11.57 -12.93
N ASP A 67 -1.28 -12.27 -13.40
CA ASP A 67 0.04 -12.26 -12.75
C ASP A 67 0.63 -10.84 -12.64
N HIS A 68 0.44 -9.99 -13.66
CA HIS A 68 0.89 -8.60 -13.60
C HIS A 68 0.06 -7.76 -12.61
N SER A 69 -1.25 -7.99 -12.55
CA SER A 69 -2.12 -7.31 -11.59
C SER A 69 -1.72 -7.65 -10.16
N ASP A 70 -1.51 -8.94 -9.87
CA ASP A 70 -1.16 -9.44 -8.53
C ASP A 70 0.19 -8.88 -8.06
N ARG A 71 1.20 -8.87 -8.95
CA ARG A 71 2.50 -8.25 -8.66
C ARG A 71 2.38 -6.75 -8.36
N ASN A 72 1.60 -6.03 -9.15
CA ASN A 72 1.39 -4.59 -8.94
C ASN A 72 0.66 -4.31 -7.61
N ARG A 73 -0.30 -5.15 -7.22
CA ARG A 73 -1.01 -5.03 -5.94
C ARG A 73 -0.09 -5.28 -4.76
N ARG A 74 0.76 -6.31 -4.81
CA ARG A 74 1.77 -6.56 -3.76
C ARG A 74 2.79 -5.44 -3.66
N ALA A 75 3.27 -4.94 -4.80
CA ALA A 75 4.18 -3.80 -4.83
C ALA A 75 3.55 -2.54 -4.21
N ALA A 76 2.24 -2.34 -4.41
CA ALA A 76 1.52 -1.23 -3.77
C ALA A 76 1.47 -1.38 -2.24
N ILE A 77 1.26 -2.60 -1.71
CA ILE A 77 1.29 -2.88 -0.27
C ILE A 77 2.66 -2.56 0.33
N VAL A 78 3.75 -3.02 -0.32
CA VAL A 78 5.13 -2.70 0.09
C VAL A 78 5.35 -1.18 0.08
N ALA A 79 4.96 -0.50 -0.99
CA ALA A 79 5.14 0.95 -1.12
C ALA A 79 4.38 1.74 -0.04
N ILE A 80 3.17 1.30 0.33
CA ILE A 80 2.38 1.89 1.42
C ILE A 80 3.10 1.69 2.77
N ALA A 81 3.59 0.47 3.03
CA ALA A 81 4.33 0.16 4.24
C ALA A 81 5.65 0.95 4.35
N GLU A 82 6.41 1.07 3.26
CA GLU A 82 7.60 1.91 3.20
C GLU A 82 7.28 3.39 3.44
N ALA A 83 6.19 3.90 2.83
CA ALA A 83 5.77 5.27 3.03
C ALA A 83 5.42 5.54 4.50
N ALA A 84 4.73 4.61 5.16
CA ALA A 84 4.49 4.67 6.60
C ALA A 84 5.81 4.69 7.39
N MET A 85 6.74 3.80 7.07
CA MET A 85 8.03 3.72 7.73
C MET A 85 8.84 5.02 7.61
N ARG A 86 8.81 5.68 6.45
CA ARG A 86 9.44 7.01 6.28
C ARG A 86 8.85 8.04 7.24
N ARG A 87 7.53 8.03 7.46
CA ARG A 87 6.85 8.94 8.42
C ARG A 87 7.16 8.58 9.87
N VAL A 88 7.16 7.29 10.20
CA VAL A 88 7.55 6.79 11.52
C VAL A 88 8.98 7.21 11.85
N ASN A 89 9.91 7.09 10.91
CA ASN A 89 11.29 7.51 11.08
C ASN A 89 11.44 9.03 11.20
N GLU A 90 10.65 9.80 10.45
CA GLU A 90 10.59 11.27 10.59
C GLU A 90 10.18 11.66 12.03
N VAL A 91 9.08 11.11 12.53
CA VAL A 91 8.62 11.34 13.92
C VAL A 91 9.69 10.91 14.93
N HIS A 92 10.24 9.70 14.77
CA HIS A 92 11.27 9.19 15.66
C HIS A 92 12.47 10.15 15.74
N ASN A 93 12.94 10.67 14.61
CA ASN A 93 14.06 11.60 14.56
C ASN A 93 13.73 12.95 15.21
N LEU A 94 12.49 13.45 15.04
CA LEU A 94 12.03 14.66 15.71
C LEU A 94 11.99 14.52 17.24
N MET A 95 11.77 13.30 17.75
CA MET A 95 11.82 13.06 19.19
C MET A 95 13.21 13.18 19.82
N TRP A 96 14.28 13.22 19.01
CA TRP A 96 15.66 13.36 19.48
C TRP A 96 16.18 14.80 19.44
N THR A 97 15.38 15.78 19.02
CA THR A 97 15.76 17.19 19.07
C THR A 97 15.80 17.72 20.50
N SER A 98 16.42 18.89 20.70
CA SER A 98 16.44 19.57 22.00
C SER A 98 15.05 19.98 22.48
N ASP A 99 14.17 20.34 21.55
CA ASP A 99 12.75 20.60 21.81
C ASP A 99 11.90 19.76 20.84
N PRO A 100 11.50 18.55 21.24
CA PRO A 100 10.63 17.69 20.44
C PRO A 100 9.24 18.27 20.20
N ARG A 101 8.71 19.06 21.14
CA ARG A 101 7.35 19.61 21.05
C ARG A 101 7.27 20.61 19.92
N ASP A 102 8.17 21.59 19.91
CA ASP A 102 8.26 22.59 18.85
C ASP A 102 8.58 21.93 17.49
N ALA A 103 9.52 20.97 17.48
CA ALA A 103 9.89 20.26 16.26
C ALA A 103 8.71 19.47 15.65
N LEU A 104 7.91 18.78 16.46
CA LEU A 104 6.69 18.11 16.00
C LEU A 104 5.65 19.11 15.49
N PHE A 105 5.39 20.18 16.25
CA PHE A 105 4.40 21.20 15.87
C PHE A 105 4.72 21.84 14.51
N THR A 106 5.99 22.21 14.31
CA THR A 106 6.43 22.95 13.12
C THR A 106 6.64 22.05 11.89
N LYS A 107 7.18 20.84 12.08
CA LYS A 107 7.63 19.99 10.96
C LYS A 107 6.70 18.83 10.64
N PHE A 108 5.87 18.41 11.59
CA PHE A 108 5.06 17.19 11.46
C PHE A 108 3.58 17.46 11.73
N PRO A 109 2.84 17.99 10.74
CA PRO A 109 1.42 18.20 10.91
C PRO A 109 0.68 16.85 10.95
N SER A 110 -0.26 16.73 11.89
CA SER A 110 -0.98 15.48 12.23
C SER A 110 -1.67 14.80 11.03
N TRP A 111 -2.13 15.58 10.05
CA TRP A 111 -2.80 15.08 8.85
C TRP A 111 -1.92 14.17 7.97
N ARG A 112 -0.59 14.21 8.14
CA ARG A 112 0.31 13.32 7.39
C ARG A 112 0.09 11.85 7.75
N LEU A 113 -0.22 11.55 9.02
CA LEU A 113 -0.52 10.18 9.45
C LEU A 113 -1.91 9.75 8.98
N ASP A 114 -2.90 10.65 8.96
CA ASP A 114 -4.25 10.36 8.44
C ASP A 114 -4.20 9.82 7.00
N ARG A 115 -3.41 10.45 6.14
CA ARG A 115 -3.29 10.02 4.73
C ARG A 115 -2.68 8.62 4.59
N ILE A 116 -1.73 8.27 5.46
CA ILE A 116 -1.13 6.95 5.47
C ILE A 116 -2.12 5.92 6.02
N ILE A 117 -2.82 6.23 7.12
CA ILE A 117 -3.84 5.36 7.70
C ILE A 117 -4.93 5.07 6.67
N SER A 118 -5.41 6.09 5.95
CA SER A 118 -6.38 5.91 4.85
C SER A 118 -5.84 5.05 3.71
N ALA A 119 -4.53 5.10 3.42
CA ALA A 119 -3.92 4.22 2.43
C ALA A 119 -3.88 2.77 2.90
N PHE A 120 -3.65 2.51 4.19
CA PHE A 120 -3.77 1.18 4.77
C PHE A 120 -5.21 0.67 4.73
N ASP A 121 -6.20 1.52 5.03
CA ASP A 121 -7.62 1.16 5.00
C ASP A 121 -8.10 0.79 3.58
N ALA A 122 -7.52 1.41 2.55
CA ALA A 122 -7.83 1.14 1.15
C ALA A 122 -7.01 -0.02 0.54
N ALA A 123 -6.00 -0.53 1.24
CA ALA A 123 -5.11 -1.55 0.69
C ALA A 123 -5.82 -2.92 0.58
N PRO A 124 -5.58 -3.68 -0.50
CA PRO A 124 -6.21 -4.99 -0.68
C PRO A 124 -5.51 -6.05 0.18
N VAL A 125 -5.80 -6.09 1.49
CA VAL A 125 -5.13 -6.97 2.47
C VAL A 125 -5.20 -8.45 2.11
N HIS A 126 -6.24 -8.88 1.37
CA HIS A 126 -6.40 -10.26 0.89
C HIS A 126 -5.33 -10.69 -0.13
N GLU A 127 -4.57 -9.75 -0.69
CA GLU A 127 -3.45 -10.04 -1.61
C GLU A 127 -2.17 -10.46 -0.87
N ILE A 128 -2.13 -10.26 0.46
CA ILE A 128 -1.04 -10.73 1.31
C ILE A 128 -1.25 -12.24 1.53
N GLN A 129 -0.48 -13.07 0.84
CA GLN A 129 -0.61 -14.53 0.87
C GLN A 129 0.00 -15.20 2.12
N SER A 130 0.22 -14.43 3.20
CA SER A 130 0.73 -14.90 4.48
C SER A 130 -0.16 -14.39 5.60
N GLY A 131 -0.65 -15.31 6.44
CA GLY A 131 -1.46 -14.94 7.62
C GLY A 131 -0.68 -14.04 8.58
N GLU A 132 0.61 -14.30 8.78
CA GLU A 132 1.48 -13.44 9.59
C GLU A 132 1.67 -12.05 8.96
N GLY A 133 1.78 -11.99 7.63
CA GLY A 133 1.86 -10.73 6.90
C GLY A 133 0.59 -9.89 7.04
N VAL A 134 -0.59 -10.51 6.96
CA VAL A 134 -1.89 -9.84 7.18
C VAL A 134 -1.96 -9.27 8.61
N VAL A 135 -1.60 -10.06 9.62
CA VAL A 135 -1.59 -9.63 11.02
C VAL A 135 -0.61 -8.46 11.22
N ALA A 136 0.59 -8.56 10.66
CA ALA A 136 1.60 -7.51 10.74
C ALA A 136 1.12 -6.21 10.05
N PHE A 137 0.51 -6.31 8.86
CA PHE A 137 -0.03 -5.16 8.14
C PHE A 137 -1.12 -4.42 8.93
N LEU A 138 -2.06 -5.18 9.52
CA LEU A 138 -3.13 -4.62 10.35
C LEU A 138 -2.59 -4.02 11.66
N ALA A 139 -1.60 -4.67 12.29
CA ALA A 139 -0.95 -4.14 13.49
C ALA A 139 -0.22 -2.81 13.21
N ILE A 140 0.46 -2.67 12.07
CA ILE A 140 1.05 -1.39 11.66
C ILE A 140 -0.03 -0.29 11.60
N ARG A 141 -1.17 -0.58 10.95
CA ARG A 141 -2.29 0.36 10.84
C ARG A 141 -2.81 0.79 12.22
N GLU A 142 -3.03 -0.16 13.13
CA GLU A 142 -3.48 0.13 14.49
C GLU A 142 -2.48 1.03 15.24
N HIS A 143 -1.20 0.65 15.22
CA HIS A 143 -0.16 1.42 15.90
C HIS A 143 0.10 2.79 15.26
N LEU A 144 -0.21 3.00 13.97
CA LEU A 144 -0.20 4.33 13.36
C LEU A 144 -1.26 5.27 13.96
N VAL A 145 -2.44 4.76 14.29
CA VAL A 145 -3.48 5.54 14.99
C VAL A 145 -3.02 5.91 16.39
N LEU A 146 -2.42 4.95 17.12
CA LEU A 146 -1.87 5.21 18.45
C LEU A 146 -0.70 6.19 18.40
N LEU A 147 0.17 6.08 17.38
CA LEU A 147 1.26 7.02 17.14
C LEU A 147 0.72 8.43 16.87
N GLN A 148 -0.33 8.56 16.06
CA GLN A 148 -0.95 9.85 15.78
C GLN A 148 -1.47 10.51 17.06
N LYS A 149 -2.16 9.75 17.92
CA LYS A 149 -2.61 10.23 19.23
C LYS A 149 -1.43 10.68 20.10
N ALA A 150 -0.40 9.85 20.22
CA ALA A 150 0.79 10.15 21.03
C ALA A 150 1.56 11.37 20.51
N VAL A 151 1.67 11.55 19.19
CA VAL A 151 2.26 12.75 18.57
C VAL A 151 1.44 13.98 18.92
N LYS A 152 0.11 13.91 18.79
CA LYS A 152 -0.77 15.01 19.15
C LYS A 152 -0.63 15.41 20.62
N GLU A 153 -0.65 14.44 21.54
CA GLU A 153 -0.47 14.69 22.97
C GLU A 153 0.91 15.30 23.26
N SER A 154 1.97 14.81 22.60
CA SER A 154 3.33 15.37 22.73
C SER A 154 3.43 16.80 22.20
N THR A 155 2.72 17.11 21.10
CA THR A 155 2.63 18.47 20.54
C THR A 155 1.81 19.40 21.44
N ASP A 156 0.66 18.93 21.92
CA ASP A 156 -0.25 19.70 22.77
C ASP A 156 0.39 20.02 24.13
N GLY A 157 1.20 19.11 24.67
CA GLY A 157 2.00 19.30 25.90
C GLY A 157 1.33 18.72 27.16
N PRO A 158 2.11 18.50 28.24
CA PRO A 158 1.59 17.99 29.51
C PRO A 158 0.46 18.82 30.12
N ASP A 159 0.48 20.14 29.93
CA ASP A 159 -0.50 21.10 30.44
C ASP A 159 -1.90 20.91 29.87
N LYS A 160 -2.03 20.25 28.71
CA LYS A 160 -3.30 19.94 28.07
C LYS A 160 -3.72 18.49 28.23
N HIS A 161 -2.88 17.65 28.84
CA HIS A 161 -3.17 16.24 29.02
C HIS A 161 -4.10 16.04 30.22
N PRO A 162 -5.24 15.34 30.09
CA PRO A 162 -6.24 15.22 31.15
C PRO A 162 -5.67 14.63 32.45
N ASP A 163 -4.75 13.68 32.35
CA ASP A 163 -4.15 13.03 33.53
C ASP A 163 -3.07 13.87 34.23
N PHE A 164 -2.58 14.95 33.62
CA PHE A 164 -1.45 15.75 34.15
C PHE A 164 -1.83 17.19 34.47
N ALA A 165 -2.84 17.74 33.77
CA ALA A 165 -3.18 19.16 33.83
C ALA A 165 -3.55 19.64 35.24
N ASP A 166 -4.27 18.84 36.02
CA ASP A 166 -4.72 19.23 37.36
C ASP A 166 -3.55 19.33 38.35
N ASN A 167 -2.67 18.33 38.37
CA ASN A 167 -1.46 18.35 39.21
C ASN A 167 -0.52 19.50 38.83
N LEU A 168 -0.38 19.80 37.53
CA LEU A 168 0.43 20.93 37.08
C LEU A 168 -0.19 22.28 37.45
N ARG A 169 -1.53 22.37 37.45
CA ARG A 169 -2.25 23.58 37.88
C ARG A 169 -2.13 23.79 39.39
N GLU A 170 -2.26 22.74 40.19
CA GLU A 170 -2.08 22.81 41.64
C GLU A 170 -0.71 23.38 42.03
N LEU A 171 0.37 22.89 41.39
CA LEU A 171 1.73 23.42 41.62
C LEU A 171 1.89 24.89 41.21
N LEU A 172 1.17 25.35 40.18
CA LEU A 172 1.14 26.77 39.79
C LEU A 172 0.36 27.62 40.79
N ASP A 173 -0.77 27.10 41.29
CA ASP A 173 -1.62 27.80 42.27
C ASP A 173 -0.92 27.93 43.62
N ASP A 174 -0.03 27.00 43.96
CA ASP A 174 0.83 27.02 45.17
C ASP A 174 2.11 27.85 45.00
N ASP A 175 2.31 28.53 43.86
CA ASP A 175 3.54 29.26 43.48
C ASP A 175 4.82 28.38 43.49
N ASP A 176 4.70 27.05 43.44
CA ASP A 176 5.83 26.09 43.40
C ASP A 176 6.37 25.91 41.97
N LEU A 177 7.09 26.92 41.50
CA LEU A 177 7.69 26.93 40.15
C LEU A 177 8.72 25.81 39.95
N THR A 178 9.44 25.40 41.00
CA THR A 178 10.44 24.32 40.90
C THR A 178 9.75 22.97 40.76
N GLY A 179 8.75 22.68 41.61
CA GLY A 179 7.93 21.48 41.50
C GLY A 179 7.22 21.39 40.16
N TYR A 180 6.66 22.51 39.66
CA TYR A 180 6.07 22.59 38.33
C TYR A 180 7.04 22.18 37.23
N GLN A 181 8.25 22.74 37.21
CA GLN A 181 9.26 22.42 36.19
C GLN A 181 9.69 20.96 36.22
N GLU A 182 9.91 20.41 37.42
CA GLU A 182 10.26 19.00 37.59
C GLU A 182 9.14 18.08 37.10
N GLN A 183 7.90 18.35 37.50
CA GLN A 183 6.75 17.54 37.12
C GLN A 183 6.47 17.64 35.61
N PHE A 184 6.57 18.85 35.05
CA PHE A 184 6.42 19.07 33.61
C PHE A 184 7.46 18.29 32.80
N ALA A 185 8.71 18.28 33.24
CA ALA A 185 9.78 17.50 32.60
C ALA A 185 9.52 15.99 32.67
N ARG A 186 9.04 15.48 33.82
CA ARG A 186 8.65 14.07 33.98
C ARG A 186 7.51 13.69 33.04
N CYS A 187 6.43 14.47 33.00
CA CYS A 187 5.30 14.23 32.10
C CYS A 187 5.73 14.27 30.63
N THR A 188 6.59 15.22 30.26
CA THR A 188 7.16 15.31 28.89
C THR A 188 7.95 14.05 28.53
N ALA A 189 8.71 13.49 29.48
CA ALA A 189 9.44 12.24 29.26
C ALA A 189 8.51 11.05 29.02
N VAL A 190 7.35 10.99 29.71
CA VAL A 190 6.33 9.96 29.49
C VAL A 190 5.71 10.08 28.09
N LEU A 191 5.30 11.28 27.68
CA LEU A 191 4.75 11.52 26.34
C LEU A 191 5.75 11.13 25.24
N ARG A 192 7.03 11.48 25.43
CA ARG A 192 8.11 11.06 24.54
C ARG A 192 8.26 9.55 24.49
N SER A 193 8.25 8.87 25.64
CA SER A 193 8.33 7.42 25.71
C SER A 193 7.18 6.73 24.96
N ASN A 194 5.97 7.27 25.05
CA ASN A 194 4.81 6.75 24.33
C ASN A 194 5.01 6.81 22.81
N VAL A 195 5.44 7.96 22.27
CA VAL A 195 5.76 8.10 20.83
C VAL A 195 6.81 7.08 20.43
N MET A 196 7.91 7.00 21.19
CA MET A 196 9.03 6.10 20.88
C MET A 196 8.61 4.63 20.90
N THR A 197 7.80 4.23 21.88
CA THR A 197 7.21 2.88 21.97
C THR A 197 6.43 2.55 20.70
N GLN A 198 5.52 3.44 20.26
CA GLN A 198 4.73 3.19 19.05
C GLN A 198 5.62 3.10 17.80
N THR A 199 6.62 3.98 17.65
CA THR A 199 7.57 3.87 16.51
C THR A 199 8.35 2.56 16.51
N GLY A 200 8.72 2.05 17.68
CA GLY A 200 9.42 0.77 17.84
C GLY A 200 8.54 -0.43 17.49
N VAL A 201 7.29 -0.43 17.93
CA VAL A 201 6.33 -1.50 17.63
C VAL A 201 6.02 -1.53 16.13
N ILE A 202 5.81 -0.38 15.48
CA ILE A 202 5.59 -0.32 14.04
C ILE A 202 6.79 -0.88 13.27
N ARG A 203 8.03 -0.53 13.66
CA ARG A 203 9.25 -1.09 13.06
C ARG A 203 9.31 -2.61 13.14
N LYS A 204 8.92 -3.17 14.29
CA LYS A 204 8.89 -4.62 14.49
C LYS A 204 7.92 -5.29 13.53
N HIS A 205 6.69 -4.78 13.43
CA HIS A 205 5.70 -5.34 12.51
C HIS A 205 6.06 -5.11 11.03
N TYR A 206 6.70 -3.98 10.71
CA TYR A 206 7.23 -3.76 9.36
C TYR A 206 8.26 -4.82 8.97
N ALA A 207 9.21 -5.14 9.85
CA ALA A 207 10.20 -6.19 9.60
C ALA A 207 9.54 -7.57 9.42
N THR A 208 8.50 -7.89 10.19
CA THR A 208 7.70 -9.11 9.99
C THR A 208 6.98 -9.11 8.64
N LEU A 209 6.38 -7.99 8.25
CA LEU A 209 5.69 -7.85 6.97
C LEU A 209 6.66 -8.00 5.80
N GLU A 210 7.83 -7.38 5.87
CA GLU A 210 8.89 -7.48 4.85
C GLU A 210 9.39 -8.93 4.68
N GLY A 211 9.48 -9.70 5.76
CA GLY A 211 9.81 -11.13 5.69
C GLY A 211 8.70 -12.03 5.12
N CYS A 212 7.47 -11.51 4.99
CA CYS A 212 6.30 -12.24 4.48
C CYS A 212 5.93 -11.92 3.03
N LEU A 213 6.54 -10.89 2.43
CA LEU A 213 6.25 -10.40 1.08
C LEU A 213 7.30 -10.91 0.08
#